data_AF-A0A418NI71-F1
#
_entry.id   AF-A0A418NI71-F1
#
_cell.length_a   1.000
_cell.length_b   1.000
_cell.length_c   1.000
_cell.angle_alpha   90.00
_cell.angle_beta   90.00
_cell.angle_gamma   90.00
#
_symmetry.space_group_name_H-M   'P 1'
#
loop_
_entity.id
_entity.type
_entity.pdbx_description
1 polymer ?
#
loop_
_entity_poly.entity_id
_entity_poly.type
_entity_poly.pdbx_seq_one_letter_code
_entity_poly.pdbx_strand_id
1 'polypeptide(L)'
;MKPKSSLKKLPPKAPAERVVKDIRRATRRHFSAEDKIRIVLDGLRGEDSIAELCRKEGIAQSLYYTWSKEFMEAGKRRLAGDTARAATTGEVHDLRREARALKECVADLTLENRLLKKKHDRGWGRRRMRYPASEKLEIIRIVEQSHLPAKRTLDQLGIARRTFYRWYDRYLEGGPEALEDRPSAPSRVWNRIGDDIRDQIVEMALETTELSPRELAVRFTDERRYFVSEATVYRLLKAHDLITSPAYVVIKAADAFHTKTTRPNEMWQTDFTYFKIIGWGWLYLSTVLDDFSRYIIAWKLCTNMRAEDVTDTLDLALAASGCDSATVLHKPKLLSDNGPSYIAGELAEYIDANKMTHVRGAPMHPQTQGKIERWHQTLKNRILLENYFLPGDLEAQIEAFVEHYNHRRYHESLDNVTPADAYFGRAPAIMKQRERIKQQTIKYRRLQHRMLAA
;
A
#
# COMPACT_ATOMS: atom_id res chain seq x y z
N MET A 1 -56.42 -3.66 -59.31
CA MET A 1 -56.61 -3.78 -60.77
C MET A 1 -56.14 -2.51 -61.47
N LYS A 2 -55.22 -2.60 -62.43
CA LYS A 2 -55.21 -1.64 -63.56
C LYS A 2 -56.43 -1.95 -64.43
N PRO A 3 -57.01 -0.97 -65.15
CA PRO A 3 -56.51 -0.69 -66.50
C PRO A 3 -56.52 0.80 -66.90
N LYS A 4 -55.72 1.05 -67.94
CA LYS A 4 -55.52 2.28 -68.70
C LYS A 4 -56.76 2.57 -69.59
N SER A 5 -57.00 3.84 -69.93
CA SER A 5 -56.89 4.28 -71.33
C SER A 5 -56.94 5.80 -71.48
N SER A 6 -55.92 6.29 -72.16
CA SER A 6 -55.64 7.60 -72.72
C SER A 6 -56.71 8.21 -73.62
N LEU A 7 -56.84 9.55 -73.55
CA LEU A 7 -57.02 10.42 -74.72
C LEU A 7 -56.45 11.82 -74.40
N LYS A 8 -55.40 12.20 -75.14
CA LYS A 8 -54.62 13.44 -75.01
C LYS A 8 -55.45 14.64 -75.50
N LYS A 9 -55.58 15.68 -74.67
CA LYS A 9 -56.00 17.03 -75.08
C LYS A 9 -54.80 17.78 -75.68
N LEU A 10 -54.98 18.39 -76.86
CA LEU A 10 -54.07 19.43 -77.37
C LEU A 10 -54.32 20.74 -76.62
N PRO A 11 -53.27 21.43 -76.09
CA PRO A 11 -53.43 22.73 -75.47
C PRO A 11 -53.53 23.86 -76.53
N PRO A 12 -54.18 24.98 -76.20
CA PRO A 12 -54.51 26.07 -77.13
C PRO A 12 -53.26 26.88 -77.56
N LYS A 13 -53.24 27.32 -78.83
CA LYS A 13 -52.16 28.13 -79.44
C LYS A 13 -51.96 29.46 -78.70
N ALA A 14 -50.71 29.75 -78.34
CA ALA A 14 -50.31 31.02 -77.73
C ALA A 14 -50.51 32.22 -78.71
N PRO A 15 -50.78 33.44 -78.19
CA PRO A 15 -50.96 34.64 -79.03
C PRO A 15 -49.71 34.92 -79.88
N ALA A 16 -49.90 35.25 -81.16
CA ALA A 16 -48.83 35.42 -82.14
C ALA A 16 -47.72 36.40 -81.71
N GLU A 17 -48.05 37.44 -80.94
CA GLU A 17 -47.06 38.39 -80.41
C GLU A 17 -46.08 37.75 -79.42
N ARG A 18 -46.53 36.79 -78.61
CA ARG A 18 -45.69 36.08 -77.65
C ARG A 18 -44.74 35.13 -78.38
N VAL A 19 -45.26 34.46 -79.43
CA VAL A 19 -44.46 33.61 -80.33
C VAL A 19 -43.41 34.45 -81.09
N VAL A 20 -43.75 35.64 -81.57
CA VAL A 20 -42.77 36.54 -82.24
C VAL A 20 -41.74 37.10 -81.25
N LYS A 21 -42.13 37.42 -80.01
CA LYS A 21 -41.18 37.82 -78.95
C LYS A 21 -40.26 36.67 -78.56
N ASP A 22 -40.78 35.45 -78.43
CA ASP A 22 -40.01 34.27 -78.08
C ASP A 22 -39.10 33.82 -79.24
N ILE A 23 -39.53 33.96 -80.51
CA ILE A 23 -38.67 33.77 -81.69
C ILE A 23 -37.57 34.82 -81.72
N ARG A 24 -37.86 36.12 -81.50
CA ARG A 24 -36.84 37.19 -81.41
C ARG A 24 -35.89 37.03 -80.22
N ARG A 25 -36.35 36.42 -79.12
CA ARG A 25 -35.53 36.11 -77.94
C ARG A 25 -34.67 34.85 -78.17
N ALA A 26 -35.17 33.88 -78.93
CA ALA A 26 -34.47 32.66 -79.33
C ALA A 26 -33.49 32.86 -80.51
N THR A 27 -33.70 33.88 -81.34
CA THR A 27 -32.79 34.28 -82.45
C THR A 27 -31.81 35.38 -82.08
N ARG A 28 -31.70 35.77 -80.80
CA ARG A 28 -30.56 36.56 -80.33
C ARG A 28 -29.30 35.72 -80.44
N ARG A 29 -28.54 35.96 -81.52
CA ARG A 29 -27.21 35.41 -81.74
C ARG A 29 -26.37 35.69 -80.48
N HIS A 30 -26.02 34.62 -79.77
CA HIS A 30 -25.14 34.71 -78.61
C HIS A 30 -23.72 34.87 -79.14
N PHE A 31 -23.19 36.09 -79.06
CA PHE A 31 -21.80 36.35 -79.40
C PHE A 31 -20.91 35.84 -78.27
N SER A 32 -20.02 34.90 -78.58
CA SER A 32 -18.99 34.46 -77.64
C SER A 32 -18.03 35.62 -77.33
N ALA A 33 -17.20 35.48 -76.30
CA ALA A 33 -16.18 36.48 -76.00
C ALA A 33 -15.21 36.66 -77.19
N GLU A 34 -14.87 35.58 -77.89
CA GLU A 34 -13.99 35.61 -79.08
C GLU A 34 -14.66 36.34 -80.25
N ASP A 35 -15.96 36.11 -80.49
CA ASP A 35 -16.69 36.80 -81.56
C ASP A 35 -16.75 38.31 -81.30
N LYS A 36 -17.02 38.72 -80.06
CA LYS A 36 -17.04 40.15 -79.69
C LYS A 36 -15.68 40.80 -79.91
N ILE A 37 -14.59 40.12 -79.52
CA ILE A 37 -13.22 40.62 -79.70
C ILE A 37 -12.88 40.74 -81.20
N ARG A 38 -13.18 39.72 -82.02
CA ARG A 38 -12.96 39.76 -83.47
C ARG A 38 -13.67 40.95 -84.10
N ILE A 39 -14.95 41.13 -83.81
CA ILE A 39 -15.76 42.21 -84.39
C ILE A 39 -15.25 43.59 -83.96
N VAL A 40 -14.85 43.75 -82.69
CA VAL A 40 -14.24 45.01 -82.23
C VAL A 40 -12.92 45.29 -82.94
N LEU A 41 -12.06 44.28 -83.13
CA LEU A 41 -10.78 44.44 -83.80
C LEU A 41 -10.94 44.78 -85.29
N ASP A 42 -11.88 44.14 -85.99
CA ASP A 42 -12.15 44.43 -87.40
C ASP A 42 -12.66 45.88 -87.57
N GLY A 43 -13.47 46.38 -86.64
CA GLY A 43 -13.90 47.78 -86.65
C GLY A 43 -12.81 48.79 -86.27
N LEU A 44 -11.80 48.38 -85.51
CA LEU A 44 -10.62 49.21 -85.19
C LEU A 44 -9.59 49.24 -86.33
N ARG A 45 -9.55 48.21 -87.20
CA ARG A 45 -8.68 48.21 -88.39
C ARG A 45 -9.14 49.22 -89.46
N GLY A 46 -10.43 49.58 -89.47
CA GLY A 46 -10.98 50.63 -90.33
C GLY A 46 -11.13 50.26 -91.80
N GLU A 47 -11.16 48.96 -92.13
CA GLU A 47 -11.30 48.45 -93.50
C GLU A 47 -12.73 48.62 -94.06
N ASP A 48 -13.74 48.49 -93.20
CA ASP A 48 -15.16 48.74 -93.50
C ASP A 48 -15.69 49.89 -92.62
N SER A 49 -16.74 50.60 -93.06
CA SER A 49 -17.44 51.53 -92.15
C SER A 49 -18.10 50.76 -91.00
N ILE A 50 -18.11 51.32 -89.78
CA ILE A 50 -18.71 50.66 -88.61
C ILE A 50 -20.19 50.30 -88.88
N ALA A 51 -20.88 51.10 -89.71
CA ALA A 51 -22.24 50.84 -90.14
C ALA A 51 -22.38 49.61 -91.06
N GLU A 52 -21.40 49.33 -91.91
CA GLU A 52 -21.34 48.13 -92.75
C GLU A 52 -20.94 46.90 -91.96
N LEU A 53 -19.92 47.02 -91.10
CA LEU A 53 -19.49 45.94 -90.21
C LEU A 53 -20.63 45.47 -89.31
N CYS A 54 -21.36 46.41 -88.70
CA CYS A 54 -22.51 46.10 -87.85
C CYS A 54 -23.64 45.41 -88.62
N ARG A 55 -23.88 45.78 -89.89
CA ARG A 55 -24.88 45.12 -90.75
C ARG A 55 -24.45 43.70 -91.12
N LYS A 56 -23.17 43.51 -91.49
CA LYS A 56 -22.58 42.22 -91.87
C LYS A 56 -22.61 41.22 -90.72
N GLU A 57 -22.32 41.68 -89.50
CA GLU A 57 -22.28 40.84 -88.30
C GLU A 57 -23.66 40.73 -87.61
N GLY A 58 -24.64 41.54 -88.03
CA GLY A 58 -26.01 41.52 -87.51
C GLY A 58 -26.14 42.12 -86.11
N ILE A 59 -25.33 43.14 -85.78
CA ILE A 59 -25.33 43.85 -84.50
C ILE A 59 -25.77 45.31 -84.65
N ALA A 60 -26.30 45.90 -83.57
CA ALA A 60 -26.54 47.33 -83.52
C ALA A 60 -25.22 48.09 -83.30
N GLN A 61 -25.04 49.25 -83.93
CA GLN A 61 -23.82 50.06 -83.77
C GLN A 61 -23.58 50.47 -82.30
N SER A 62 -24.64 50.71 -81.53
CA SER A 62 -24.52 50.99 -80.08
C SER A 62 -23.85 49.85 -79.33
N LEU A 63 -24.13 48.60 -79.71
CA LEU A 63 -23.56 47.41 -79.10
C LEU A 63 -22.07 47.25 -79.44
N TYR A 64 -21.69 47.58 -80.68
CA TYR A 64 -20.28 47.66 -81.09
C TYR A 64 -19.50 48.66 -80.24
N TYR A 65 -20.02 49.88 -80.06
CA TYR A 65 -19.32 50.90 -79.26
C TYR A 65 -19.25 50.53 -77.78
N THR A 66 -20.26 49.85 -77.23
CA THR A 66 -20.18 49.28 -75.87
C THR A 66 -19.06 48.25 -75.77
N TRP A 67 -19.00 47.28 -76.70
CA TRP A 67 -17.95 46.26 -76.69
C TRP A 67 -16.56 46.85 -76.93
N SER A 68 -16.43 47.82 -77.83
CA SER A 68 -15.17 48.52 -78.10
C SER A 68 -14.68 49.28 -76.88
N LYS A 69 -15.57 49.98 -76.17
CA LYS A 69 -15.24 50.66 -74.92
C LYS A 69 -14.81 49.68 -73.83
N GLU A 70 -15.56 48.60 -73.62
CA GLU A 70 -15.22 47.54 -72.65
C GLU A 70 -13.87 46.89 -72.99
N PHE A 71 -13.60 46.62 -74.26
CA PHE A 71 -12.34 46.08 -74.75
C PHE A 71 -11.16 47.02 -74.49
N MET A 72 -11.33 48.32 -74.78
CA MET A 72 -10.30 49.33 -74.54
C MET A 72 -10.07 49.59 -73.05
N GLU A 73 -11.12 49.60 -72.21
CA GLU A 73 -10.98 49.73 -70.76
C GLU A 73 -10.31 48.50 -70.13
N ALA A 74 -10.64 47.30 -70.59
CA ALA A 74 -9.98 46.07 -70.16
C ALA A 74 -8.50 46.03 -70.59
N GLY A 75 -8.20 46.45 -71.82
CA GLY A 75 -6.83 46.63 -72.31
C GLY A 75 -6.06 47.67 -71.50
N LYS A 76 -6.68 48.81 -71.18
CA LYS A 76 -6.09 49.88 -70.36
C LYS A 76 -5.83 49.41 -68.92
N ARG A 77 -6.75 48.68 -68.29
CA ARG A 77 -6.53 48.07 -66.95
C ARG A 77 -5.37 47.08 -66.96
N ARG A 78 -5.25 46.28 -68.02
CA ARG A 78 -4.18 45.28 -68.15
C ARG A 78 -2.81 45.92 -68.40
N LEU A 79 -2.77 47.05 -69.11
CA LEU A 79 -1.56 47.83 -69.34
C LEU A 79 -1.17 48.72 -68.13
N ALA A 80 -2.12 49.09 -67.28
CA ALA A 80 -1.92 49.98 -66.12
C ALA A 80 -1.44 49.29 -64.83
N GLY A 81 -1.10 47.99 -64.86
CA GLY A 81 -0.28 47.38 -63.81
C GLY A 81 -1.00 46.65 -62.67
N ASP A 82 -2.20 46.10 -62.88
CA ASP A 82 -2.80 45.16 -61.92
C ASP A 82 -2.33 43.72 -62.23
N THR A 83 -1.04 43.45 -61.98
CA THR A 83 -0.45 42.11 -62.08
C THR A 83 -0.73 41.30 -60.82
N ALA A 84 -1.99 40.90 -60.61
CA ALA A 84 -2.22 39.58 -60.03
C ALA A 84 -1.92 38.56 -61.14
N ARG A 85 -0.66 38.16 -61.26
CA ARG A 85 -0.24 37.08 -62.16
C ARG A 85 -1.14 35.87 -61.86
N ALA A 86 -1.90 35.40 -62.85
CA ALA A 86 -2.61 34.14 -62.70
C ALA A 86 -1.58 33.05 -62.41
N ALA A 87 -1.76 32.30 -61.33
CA ALA A 87 -0.83 31.24 -60.94
C ALA A 87 -0.62 30.32 -62.15
N THR A 88 0.63 30.14 -62.53
CA THR A 88 1.04 29.20 -63.56
C THR A 88 0.61 27.79 -63.16
N THR A 89 0.42 26.90 -64.14
CA THR A 89 -0.02 25.52 -63.85
C THR A 89 0.93 24.81 -62.87
N GLY A 90 2.23 25.13 -62.90
CA GLY A 90 3.23 24.67 -61.93
C GLY A 90 2.95 25.19 -60.51
N GLU A 91 2.74 26.49 -60.33
CA GLU A 91 2.40 27.09 -59.03
C GLU A 91 1.11 26.50 -58.44
N VAL A 92 0.09 26.25 -59.28
CA VAL A 92 -1.16 25.60 -58.82
C VAL A 92 -0.91 24.14 -58.40
N HIS A 93 -0.03 23.42 -59.10
CA HIS A 93 0.34 22.05 -58.74
C HIS A 93 1.12 22.01 -57.43
N ASP A 94 2.07 22.92 -57.24
CA ASP A 94 2.85 23.04 -56.01
C ASP A 94 1.98 23.42 -54.82
N LEU A 95 1.08 24.40 -54.97
CA LEU A 95 0.09 24.75 -53.94
C LEU A 95 -0.85 23.58 -53.61
N ARG A 96 -1.25 22.76 -54.60
CA ARG A 96 -2.07 21.56 -54.35
C ARG A 96 -1.29 20.48 -53.60
N ARG A 97 0.01 20.32 -53.90
CA ARG A 97 0.91 19.40 -53.20
C ARG A 97 1.13 19.84 -51.76
N GLU A 98 1.40 21.13 -51.54
CA GLU A 98 1.52 21.72 -50.21
C GLU A 98 0.21 21.59 -49.42
N ALA A 99 -0.94 21.90 -50.04
CA ALA A 99 -2.23 21.74 -49.38
C ALA A 99 -2.51 20.27 -49.00
N ARG A 100 -2.03 19.29 -49.78
CA ARG A 100 -2.14 17.87 -49.42
C ARG A 100 -1.21 17.53 -48.25
N ALA A 101 0.05 17.94 -48.31
CA ALA A 101 1.02 17.71 -47.24
C ALA A 101 0.56 18.36 -45.92
N LEU A 102 0.02 19.59 -45.97
CA LEU A 102 -0.54 20.27 -44.81
C LEU A 102 -1.76 19.52 -44.24
N LYS A 103 -2.64 19.00 -45.09
CA LYS A 103 -3.79 18.18 -44.64
C LYS A 103 -3.34 16.91 -43.92
N GLU A 104 -2.31 16.25 -44.44
CA GLU A 104 -1.70 15.07 -43.80
C GLU A 104 -1.07 15.44 -42.45
N CYS A 105 -0.26 16.51 -42.39
CA CYS A 105 0.31 17.00 -41.13
C CYS A 105 -0.77 17.39 -40.10
N VAL A 106 -1.85 18.04 -40.52
CA VAL A 106 -2.96 18.41 -39.63
C VAL A 106 -3.68 17.16 -39.12
N ALA A 107 -3.88 16.14 -39.95
CA ALA A 107 -4.49 14.87 -39.53
C ALA A 107 -3.61 14.16 -38.49
N ASP A 108 -2.31 14.06 -38.74
CA ASP A 108 -1.32 13.48 -37.82
C ASP A 108 -1.31 14.22 -36.46
N LEU A 109 -1.21 15.56 -36.49
CA LEU A 109 -1.21 16.40 -35.29
C LEU A 109 -2.53 16.32 -34.53
N THR A 110 -3.65 16.16 -35.23
CA THR A 110 -4.97 16.01 -34.58
C THR A 110 -5.07 14.68 -33.84
N LEU A 111 -4.56 13.59 -34.43
CA LEU A 111 -4.53 12.29 -33.77
C LEU A 111 -3.58 12.31 -32.55
N GLU A 112 -2.39 12.88 -32.70
CA GLU A 112 -1.42 13.02 -31.61
C GLU A 112 -2.01 13.82 -30.45
N ASN A 113 -2.68 14.95 -30.72
CA ASN A 113 -3.38 15.72 -29.69
C ASN A 113 -4.47 14.90 -28.99
N ARG A 114 -5.20 14.04 -29.70
CA ARG A 114 -6.22 13.17 -29.11
C ARG A 114 -5.61 12.13 -28.17
N LEU A 115 -4.49 11.53 -28.55
CA LEU A 115 -3.76 10.56 -27.73
C LEU A 115 -3.15 11.23 -26.49
N LEU A 116 -2.58 12.43 -26.65
CA LEU A 116 -2.03 13.21 -25.53
C LEU A 116 -3.12 13.65 -24.54
N LYS A 117 -4.29 14.06 -25.02
CA LYS A 117 -5.45 14.35 -24.16
C LYS A 117 -5.87 13.13 -23.34
N LYS A 118 -6.04 11.96 -24.00
CA LYS A 118 -6.38 10.71 -23.30
C LYS A 118 -5.32 10.33 -22.25
N LYS A 119 -4.04 10.44 -22.61
CA LYS A 119 -2.93 10.21 -21.69
C LYS A 119 -3.00 11.12 -20.47
N HIS A 120 -3.25 12.41 -20.69
CA HIS A 120 -3.38 13.39 -19.62
C HIS A 120 -4.57 13.07 -18.70
N ASP A 121 -5.75 12.86 -19.27
CA ASP A 121 -7.00 12.65 -18.54
C ASP A 121 -7.00 11.36 -17.72
N ARG A 122 -6.43 10.29 -18.29
CA ARG A 122 -6.26 9.00 -17.61
C ARG A 122 -5.01 8.91 -16.76
N GLY A 123 -4.07 9.84 -16.92
CA GLY A 123 -2.77 9.82 -16.24
C GLY A 123 -1.79 8.75 -16.75
N TRP A 124 -2.00 8.19 -17.94
CA TRP A 124 -1.19 7.10 -18.50
C TRP A 124 0.30 7.45 -18.63
N GLY A 125 1.14 6.44 -18.46
CA GLY A 125 2.60 6.55 -18.57
C GLY A 125 3.30 7.12 -17.33
N ARG A 126 2.58 7.37 -16.22
CA ARG A 126 3.17 7.77 -14.94
C ARG A 126 3.95 6.62 -14.30
N ARG A 127 5.01 6.96 -13.55
CA ARG A 127 5.84 5.99 -12.82
C ARG A 127 4.99 5.23 -11.79
N ARG A 128 5.11 3.90 -11.75
CA ARG A 128 4.35 2.98 -10.87
C ARG A 128 2.84 2.96 -11.09
N MET A 129 2.35 3.41 -12.24
CA MET A 129 0.94 3.32 -12.57
C MET A 129 0.49 1.87 -12.77
N ARG A 130 -0.68 1.53 -12.21
CA ARG A 130 -1.34 0.24 -12.38
C ARG A 130 -2.60 0.44 -13.22
N TYR A 131 -2.69 -0.29 -14.33
CA TYR A 131 -3.77 -0.14 -15.29
C TYR A 131 -4.87 -1.17 -15.02
N PRO A 132 -6.13 -0.77 -14.77
CA PRO A 132 -7.24 -1.71 -14.67
C PRO A 132 -7.46 -2.43 -16.01
N ALA A 133 -8.16 -3.57 -15.99
CA ALA A 133 -8.41 -4.37 -17.19
C ALA A 133 -9.09 -3.57 -18.32
N SER A 134 -10.03 -2.69 -17.95
CA SER A 134 -10.72 -1.78 -18.86
C SER A 134 -9.77 -0.83 -19.59
N GLU A 135 -8.80 -0.23 -18.89
CA GLU A 135 -7.81 0.65 -19.49
C GLU A 135 -6.82 -0.10 -20.37
N LYS A 136 -6.39 -1.31 -19.95
CA LYS A 136 -5.55 -2.17 -20.79
C LYS A 136 -6.24 -2.48 -22.12
N LEU A 137 -7.54 -2.81 -22.08
CA LEU A 137 -8.35 -3.06 -23.26
C LEU A 137 -8.51 -1.81 -24.13
N GLU A 138 -8.73 -0.64 -23.51
CA GLU A 138 -8.79 0.63 -24.22
C GLU A 138 -7.48 0.93 -24.95
N ILE A 139 -6.34 0.73 -24.29
CA ILE A 139 -5.01 0.90 -24.89
C ILE A 139 -4.80 -0.06 -26.05
N ILE A 140 -5.18 -1.33 -25.91
CA ILE A 140 -5.10 -2.33 -26.99
C ILE A 140 -5.91 -1.87 -28.21
N ARG A 141 -7.17 -1.48 -28.01
CA ARG A 141 -8.04 -0.99 -29.09
C ARG A 141 -7.48 0.27 -29.75
N ILE A 142 -6.91 1.19 -28.97
CA ILE A 142 -6.26 2.41 -29.50
C ILE A 142 -5.09 2.04 -30.42
N VAL A 143 -4.27 1.07 -30.03
CA VAL A 143 -3.12 0.64 -30.84
C VAL A 143 -3.58 -0.13 -32.09
N GLU A 144 -4.58 -1.02 -31.99
CA GLU A 144 -5.14 -1.76 -33.13
C GLU A 144 -5.83 -0.84 -34.16
N GLN A 145 -6.52 0.20 -33.69
CA GLN A 145 -7.22 1.16 -34.56
C GLN A 145 -6.33 2.33 -35.00
N SER A 146 -5.07 2.38 -34.56
CA SER A 146 -4.14 3.44 -34.93
C SER A 146 -3.66 3.26 -36.36
N HIS A 147 -3.65 4.34 -37.13
CA HIS A 147 -2.96 4.38 -38.42
C HIS A 147 -1.44 4.55 -38.27
N LEU A 148 -0.96 4.84 -37.05
CA LEU A 148 0.46 4.98 -36.74
C LEU A 148 1.07 3.61 -36.38
N PRO A 149 2.38 3.42 -36.61
CA PRO A 149 3.07 2.22 -36.13
C PRO A 149 2.94 2.08 -34.61
N ALA A 150 2.67 0.87 -34.13
CA ALA A 150 2.42 0.58 -32.71
C ALA A 150 3.47 1.19 -31.76
N LYS A 151 4.75 1.21 -32.17
CA LYS A 151 5.82 1.87 -31.39
C LYS A 151 5.53 3.35 -31.13
N ARG A 152 5.18 4.11 -32.18
CA ARG A 152 4.93 5.57 -32.08
C ARG A 152 3.71 5.85 -31.22
N THR A 153 2.65 5.06 -31.36
CA THR A 153 1.44 5.15 -30.53
C THR A 153 1.75 4.87 -29.06
N LEU A 154 2.53 3.83 -28.76
CA LEU A 154 2.92 3.49 -27.39
C LEU A 154 3.84 4.53 -26.75
N ASP A 155 4.78 5.09 -27.53
CA ASP A 155 5.68 6.17 -27.08
C ASP A 155 4.86 7.42 -26.70
N GLN A 156 3.87 7.79 -27.52
CA GLN A 156 2.96 8.90 -27.22
C GLN A 156 2.16 8.64 -25.93
N LEU A 157 1.62 7.44 -25.75
CA LEU A 157 0.89 7.04 -24.53
C LEU A 157 1.80 6.86 -23.30
N GLY A 158 3.12 6.80 -23.48
CA GLY A 158 4.09 6.56 -22.40
C GLY A 158 4.10 5.13 -21.87
N ILE A 159 3.74 4.16 -22.71
CA ILE A 159 3.61 2.74 -22.33
C ILE A 159 4.77 1.95 -22.92
N ALA A 160 5.52 1.26 -22.07
CA ALA A 160 6.64 0.44 -22.53
C ALA A 160 6.15 -0.71 -23.45
N ARG A 161 6.83 -0.89 -24.58
CA ARG A 161 6.52 -1.93 -25.58
C ARG A 161 6.35 -3.33 -24.96
N ARG A 162 7.27 -3.75 -24.09
CA ARG A 162 7.22 -5.05 -23.41
C ARG A 162 5.95 -5.22 -22.55
N THR A 163 5.48 -4.15 -21.93
CA THR A 163 4.26 -4.15 -21.12
C THR A 163 3.03 -4.33 -22.00
N PHE A 164 2.97 -3.60 -23.12
CA PHE A 164 1.88 -3.71 -24.10
C PHE A 164 1.78 -5.12 -24.68
N TYR A 165 2.86 -5.67 -25.23
CA TYR A 165 2.80 -7.00 -25.86
C TYR A 165 2.41 -8.09 -24.85
N ARG A 166 2.87 -8.01 -23.59
CA ARG A 166 2.40 -8.92 -22.53
C ARG A 166 0.89 -8.83 -22.28
N TRP A 167 0.28 -7.66 -22.40
CA TRP A 167 -1.17 -7.53 -22.31
C TRP A 167 -1.85 -8.04 -23.58
N TYR A 168 -1.26 -7.76 -24.74
CA TYR A 168 -1.75 -8.18 -26.04
C TYR A 168 -1.79 -9.70 -26.19
N ASP A 169 -0.70 -10.39 -25.83
CA ASP A 169 -0.63 -11.86 -25.86
C ASP A 169 -1.72 -12.48 -24.97
N ARG A 170 -1.92 -11.94 -23.76
CA ARG A 170 -3.00 -12.38 -22.86
C ARG A 170 -4.39 -12.15 -23.45
N TYR A 171 -4.58 -11.01 -24.11
CA TYR A 171 -5.84 -10.69 -24.78
C TYR A 171 -6.12 -11.65 -25.96
N LEU A 172 -5.10 -12.03 -26.71
CA LEU A 172 -5.23 -13.02 -27.79
C LEU A 172 -5.54 -14.43 -27.25
N GLU A 173 -4.94 -14.82 -26.12
CA GLU A 173 -5.14 -16.14 -25.51
C GLU A 173 -6.49 -16.31 -24.82
N GLY A 174 -7.01 -15.27 -24.15
CA GLY A 174 -8.18 -15.40 -23.28
C GLY A 174 -9.13 -14.20 -23.27
N GLY A 175 -9.06 -13.34 -24.28
CA GLY A 175 -9.98 -12.23 -24.47
C GLY A 175 -9.88 -11.12 -23.41
N PRO A 176 -10.91 -10.28 -23.27
CA PRO A 176 -10.93 -9.16 -22.32
C PRO A 176 -10.73 -9.57 -20.85
N GLU A 177 -11.27 -10.71 -20.44
CA GLU A 177 -11.18 -11.23 -19.06
C GLU A 177 -9.73 -11.56 -18.69
N ALA A 178 -8.95 -12.04 -19.66
CA ALA A 178 -7.54 -12.34 -19.45
C ALA A 178 -6.68 -11.09 -19.19
N LEU A 179 -7.21 -9.86 -19.24
CA LEU A 179 -6.50 -8.62 -18.89
C LEU A 179 -6.58 -8.27 -17.39
N GLU A 180 -7.38 -9.00 -16.62
CA GLU A 180 -7.47 -8.81 -15.17
C GLU A 180 -6.13 -8.99 -14.47
N ASP A 181 -5.96 -8.28 -13.36
CA ASP A 181 -4.74 -8.43 -12.57
C ASP A 181 -4.73 -9.80 -11.91
N ARG A 182 -3.73 -10.59 -12.28
CA ARG A 182 -3.45 -11.84 -11.57
C ARG A 182 -2.78 -11.51 -10.24
N PRO A 183 -3.02 -12.31 -9.19
CA PRO A 183 -2.24 -12.21 -7.95
C PRO A 183 -0.75 -12.25 -8.30
N SER A 184 0.00 -11.22 -7.87
CA SER A 184 1.46 -11.19 -8.00
C SER A 184 2.16 -12.07 -6.99
N ALA A 185 1.42 -12.54 -5.97
CA ALA A 185 1.91 -13.48 -5.01
C ALA A 185 2.04 -14.87 -5.66
N PRO A 186 3.15 -15.58 -5.43
CA PRO A 186 3.23 -16.97 -5.84
C PRO A 186 2.06 -17.75 -5.21
N SER A 187 1.46 -18.66 -5.99
CA SER A 187 0.38 -19.52 -5.51
C SER A 187 0.79 -20.33 -4.27
N ARG A 188 2.10 -20.52 -4.08
CA ARG A 188 2.69 -21.21 -2.95
C ARG A 188 3.83 -20.41 -2.32
N VAL A 189 3.72 -20.19 -1.01
CA VAL A 189 4.79 -19.59 -0.20
C VAL A 189 5.52 -20.71 0.53
N TRP A 190 6.82 -20.87 0.29
CA TRP A 190 7.62 -21.98 0.84
C TRP A 190 7.61 -22.10 2.37
N ASN A 191 7.41 -20.97 3.07
CA ASN A 191 7.41 -20.92 4.53
C ASN A 191 5.98 -20.87 5.12
N ARG A 192 4.95 -21.21 4.33
CA ARG A 192 3.60 -21.36 4.86
C ARG A 192 3.56 -22.59 5.77
N ILE A 193 3.03 -22.42 6.97
CA ILE A 193 2.76 -23.51 7.92
C ILE A 193 1.59 -24.34 7.37
N GLY A 194 1.75 -25.67 7.39
CA GLY A 194 0.73 -26.65 7.01
C GLY A 194 -0.48 -26.58 7.92
N ASP A 195 -1.62 -27.06 7.42
CA ASP A 195 -2.89 -26.96 8.14
C ASP A 195 -2.90 -27.84 9.39
N ASP A 196 -2.24 -29.00 9.35
CA ASP A 196 -1.98 -29.89 10.50
C ASP A 196 -1.31 -29.18 11.70
N ILE A 197 -0.31 -28.35 11.42
CA ILE A 197 0.39 -27.59 12.46
C ILE A 197 -0.46 -26.40 12.92
N ARG A 198 -1.24 -25.79 12.03
CA ARG A 198 -2.15 -24.69 12.41
C ARG A 198 -3.20 -25.19 13.40
N ASP A 199 -3.78 -26.35 13.13
CA ASP A 199 -4.79 -26.95 14.00
C ASP A 199 -4.22 -27.25 15.39
N GLN A 200 -2.99 -27.80 15.46
CA GLN A 200 -2.29 -28.02 16.74
C GLN A 200 -2.01 -26.72 17.52
N ILE A 201 -1.73 -25.60 16.83
CA ILE A 201 -1.54 -24.31 17.51
C ILE A 201 -2.87 -23.83 18.08
N VAL A 202 -3.98 -23.98 17.33
CA VAL A 202 -5.32 -23.60 17.78
C VAL A 202 -5.77 -24.46 18.95
N GLU A 203 -5.56 -25.77 18.88
CA GLU A 203 -5.85 -26.71 19.97
C GLU A 203 -5.12 -26.32 21.25
N MET A 204 -3.80 -26.08 21.18
CA MET A 204 -3.01 -25.62 22.33
C MET A 204 -3.51 -24.27 22.88
N ALA A 205 -3.97 -23.36 22.01
CA ALA A 205 -4.52 -22.08 22.43
C ALA A 205 -5.84 -22.23 23.22
N LEU A 206 -6.67 -23.19 22.83
CA LEU A 206 -7.93 -23.49 23.51
C LEU A 206 -7.69 -24.20 24.85
N GLU A 207 -6.65 -25.03 24.95
CA GLU A 207 -6.24 -25.67 26.21
C GLU A 207 -5.62 -24.68 27.19
N THR A 208 -4.95 -23.62 26.70
CA THR A 208 -4.14 -22.69 27.49
C THR A 208 -4.52 -21.24 27.22
N THR A 209 -5.78 -20.92 27.52
CA THR A 209 -6.45 -19.65 27.16
C THR A 209 -5.79 -18.39 27.75
N GLU A 210 -4.99 -18.55 28.81
CA GLU A 210 -4.29 -17.49 29.51
C GLU A 210 -2.98 -17.05 28.83
N LEU A 211 -2.44 -17.85 27.90
CA LEU A 211 -1.17 -17.54 27.26
C LEU A 211 -1.30 -16.46 26.20
N SER A 212 -0.37 -15.51 26.22
CA SER A 212 -0.22 -14.57 25.11
C SER A 212 0.28 -15.27 23.83
N PRO A 213 0.07 -14.68 22.64
CA PRO A 213 0.58 -15.25 21.38
C PRO A 213 2.11 -15.48 21.39
N ARG A 214 2.86 -14.64 22.12
CA ARG A 214 4.30 -14.80 22.36
C ARG A 214 4.59 -16.08 23.13
N GLU A 215 3.93 -16.25 24.27
CA GLU A 215 4.13 -17.39 25.17
C GLU A 215 3.68 -18.70 24.52
N LEU A 216 2.56 -18.67 23.79
CA LEU A 216 2.05 -19.80 23.05
C LEU A 216 3.04 -20.24 21.96
N ALA A 217 3.64 -19.30 21.21
CA ALA A 217 4.65 -19.63 20.21
C ALA A 217 5.90 -20.29 20.82
N VAL A 218 6.32 -19.82 22.00
CA VAL A 218 7.46 -20.36 22.75
C VAL A 218 7.14 -21.76 23.27
N ARG A 219 6.00 -21.93 23.95
CA ARG A 219 5.52 -23.22 24.45
C ARG A 219 5.39 -24.23 23.32
N PHE A 220 4.79 -23.84 22.20
CA PHE A 220 4.65 -24.70 21.02
C PHE A 220 6.01 -25.16 20.48
N THR A 221 6.98 -24.24 20.41
CA THR A 221 8.34 -24.57 19.97
C THR A 221 9.02 -25.55 20.93
N ASP A 222 8.83 -25.37 22.23
CA ASP A 222 9.44 -26.22 23.25
C ASP A 222 8.79 -27.62 23.29
N GLU A 223 7.46 -27.71 23.31
CA GLU A 223 6.73 -28.97 23.47
C GLU A 223 6.65 -29.77 22.17
N ARG A 224 6.27 -29.13 21.05
CA ARG A 224 6.08 -29.80 19.76
C ARG A 224 7.37 -29.91 18.95
N ARG A 225 8.48 -29.33 19.46
CA ARG A 225 9.79 -29.30 18.78
C ARG A 225 9.70 -28.78 17.35
N TYR A 226 8.79 -27.83 17.12
CA TYR A 226 8.52 -27.25 15.82
C TYR A 226 8.40 -25.73 15.93
N PHE A 227 9.25 -25.01 15.22
CA PHE A 227 9.33 -23.56 15.37
C PHE A 227 8.17 -22.82 14.68
N VAL A 228 7.50 -21.96 15.44
CA VAL A 228 6.49 -21.02 14.94
C VAL A 228 6.83 -19.62 15.42
N SER A 229 6.59 -18.60 14.59
CA SER A 229 6.81 -17.22 15.01
C SER A 229 5.59 -16.67 15.74
N GLU A 230 5.82 -15.80 16.74
CA GLU A 230 4.77 -15.05 17.43
C GLU A 230 3.81 -14.38 16.44
N ALA A 231 4.32 -13.68 15.43
CA ALA A 231 3.49 -13.02 14.42
C ALA A 231 2.60 -14.00 13.60
N THR A 232 3.00 -15.28 13.50
CA THR A 232 2.16 -16.29 12.85
C THR A 232 1.09 -16.81 13.79
N VAL A 233 1.47 -17.08 15.05
CA VAL A 233 0.51 -17.46 16.10
C VAL A 233 -0.53 -16.35 16.29
N TYR A 234 -0.11 -15.09 16.46
CA TYR A 234 -1.01 -13.94 16.56
C TYR A 234 -1.99 -13.85 15.38
N ARG A 235 -1.51 -13.96 14.13
CA ARG A 235 -2.37 -13.91 12.95
C ARG A 235 -3.37 -15.07 12.90
N LEU A 236 -2.96 -16.25 13.37
CA LEU A 236 -3.83 -17.42 13.44
C LEU A 236 -4.90 -17.21 14.51
N LEU A 237 -4.53 -16.86 15.74
CA LEU A 237 -5.49 -16.57 16.80
C LEU A 237 -6.46 -15.45 16.41
N LYS A 238 -5.96 -14.40 15.75
CA LYS A 238 -6.82 -13.33 15.23
C LYS A 238 -7.83 -13.82 14.20
N ALA A 239 -7.42 -14.71 13.29
CA ALA A 239 -8.30 -15.24 12.26
C ALA A 239 -9.38 -16.19 12.81
N HIS A 240 -9.16 -16.75 13.99
CA HIS A 240 -10.10 -17.61 14.71
C HIS A 240 -10.81 -16.88 15.87
N ASP A 241 -10.67 -15.55 15.97
CA ASP A 241 -11.24 -14.73 17.05
C ASP A 241 -10.85 -15.19 18.48
N LEU A 242 -9.67 -15.77 18.63
CA LEU A 242 -9.11 -16.28 19.89
C LEU A 242 -8.19 -15.28 20.62
N ILE A 243 -8.12 -14.03 20.16
CA ILE A 243 -7.38 -12.99 20.89
C ILE A 243 -8.25 -12.54 22.07
N THR A 244 -7.93 -13.05 23.25
CA THR A 244 -8.57 -12.63 24.48
C THR A 244 -8.16 -11.20 24.83
N SER A 245 -9.13 -10.39 25.25
CA SER A 245 -8.81 -9.16 25.96
C SER A 245 -8.31 -9.54 27.36
N PRO A 246 -7.16 -9.03 27.80
CA PRO A 246 -6.65 -9.31 29.13
C PRO A 246 -7.70 -8.97 30.18
N ALA A 247 -7.99 -9.89 31.10
CA ALA A 247 -8.89 -9.65 32.24
C ALA A 247 -8.33 -8.64 33.27
N TYR A 248 -7.13 -8.11 33.03
CA TYR A 248 -6.41 -7.19 33.89
C TYR A 248 -5.74 -6.08 33.06
N VAL A 249 -5.41 -4.96 33.70
CA VAL A 249 -4.78 -3.81 33.03
C VAL A 249 -3.37 -4.18 32.54
N VAL A 250 -3.18 -4.17 31.22
CA VAL A 250 -1.85 -4.33 30.61
C VAL A 250 -1.12 -2.99 30.65
N ILE A 251 -0.08 -2.92 31.49
CA ILE A 251 0.78 -1.74 31.60
C ILE A 251 2.08 -2.03 30.84
N LYS A 252 2.44 -1.11 29.93
CA LYS A 252 3.69 -1.19 29.16
C LYS A 252 4.89 -1.10 30.12
N ALA A 253 5.89 -1.95 29.89
CA ALA A 253 7.15 -1.88 30.63
C ALA A 253 7.84 -0.52 30.38
N ALA A 254 8.22 0.17 31.45
CA ALA A 254 9.15 1.31 31.37
C ALA A 254 10.60 0.83 31.21
N ASP A 255 11.45 1.75 30.72
CA ASP A 255 12.79 1.58 30.13
C ASP A 255 13.81 0.73 30.91
N ALA A 256 14.80 0.25 30.17
CA ALA A 256 15.85 -0.66 30.64
C ALA A 256 16.89 0.02 31.56
N PHE A 257 17.28 -0.71 32.62
CA PHE A 257 18.23 -0.32 33.68
C PHE A 257 19.64 0.04 33.17
N HIS A 258 20.28 1.02 33.82
CA HIS A 258 21.63 1.51 33.52
C HIS A 258 22.77 0.63 34.09
N THR A 259 22.56 -0.06 35.22
CA THR A 259 23.53 -1.03 35.78
C THR A 259 22.85 -2.40 35.86
N LYS A 260 23.29 -3.33 35.02
CA LYS A 260 22.68 -4.67 34.94
C LYS A 260 23.50 -5.64 35.77
N THR A 261 22.83 -6.38 36.65
CA THR A 261 23.38 -7.61 37.21
C THR A 261 23.70 -8.60 36.09
N THR A 262 24.73 -9.41 36.32
CA THR A 262 25.31 -10.32 35.33
C THR A 262 25.15 -11.79 35.69
N ARG A 263 24.83 -12.09 36.95
CA ARG A 263 24.65 -13.46 37.44
C ARG A 263 23.58 -13.55 38.55
N PRO A 264 23.00 -14.74 38.77
CA PRO A 264 22.15 -15.00 39.93
C PRO A 264 22.87 -14.71 41.25
N ASN A 265 22.11 -14.29 42.26
CA ASN A 265 22.59 -13.95 43.61
C ASN A 265 23.64 -12.83 43.66
N GLU A 266 23.75 -12.01 42.61
CA GLU A 266 24.58 -10.80 42.64
C GLU A 266 23.90 -9.68 43.44
N MET A 267 22.59 -9.53 43.26
CA MET A 267 21.77 -8.54 43.96
C MET A 267 20.35 -9.09 44.15
N TRP A 268 19.82 -8.88 45.34
CA TRP A 268 18.45 -9.19 45.69
C TRP A 268 17.68 -7.90 45.90
N GLN A 269 16.48 -7.82 45.33
CA GLN A 269 15.52 -6.78 45.64
C GLN A 269 14.58 -7.28 46.73
N THR A 270 14.33 -6.44 47.73
CA THR A 270 13.34 -6.70 48.78
C THR A 270 12.40 -5.52 48.93
N ASP A 271 11.13 -5.83 49.12
CA ASP A 271 10.05 -4.86 49.29
C ASP A 271 8.87 -5.54 50.00
N PHE A 272 8.04 -4.73 50.65
CA PHE A 272 6.78 -5.18 51.22
C PHE A 272 5.61 -4.84 50.31
N THR A 273 4.63 -5.73 50.27
CA THR A 273 3.29 -5.36 49.84
C THR A 273 2.27 -5.80 50.87
N TYR A 274 0.99 -5.46 50.68
CA TYR A 274 -0.04 -5.77 51.66
C TYR A 274 -1.34 -6.21 51.01
N PHE A 275 -2.08 -7.03 51.74
CA PHE A 275 -3.37 -7.59 51.36
C PHE A 275 -4.35 -7.45 52.52
N LYS A 276 -5.62 -7.21 52.18
CA LYS A 276 -6.71 -7.14 53.17
C LYS A 276 -7.47 -8.45 53.17
N ILE A 277 -7.60 -9.06 54.33
CA ILE A 277 -8.46 -10.23 54.56
C ILE A 277 -9.71 -9.78 55.30
N ILE A 278 -10.87 -10.19 54.79
CA ILE A 278 -12.16 -9.83 55.38
C ILE A 278 -12.26 -10.49 56.76
N GLY A 279 -12.46 -9.67 57.80
CA GLY A 279 -12.56 -10.13 59.19
C GLY A 279 -11.23 -10.23 59.95
N TRP A 280 -10.08 -10.18 59.27
CA TRP A 280 -8.75 -10.34 59.89
C TRP A 280 -7.87 -9.09 59.81
N GLY A 281 -8.14 -8.18 58.88
CA GLY A 281 -7.38 -6.94 58.72
C GLY A 281 -6.30 -7.05 57.64
N TRP A 282 -5.20 -6.32 57.83
CA TRP A 282 -4.10 -6.24 56.85
C TRP A 282 -3.01 -7.26 57.19
N LEU A 283 -2.55 -7.98 56.17
CA LEU A 283 -1.31 -8.75 56.21
C LEU A 283 -0.31 -8.17 55.22
N TYR A 284 0.96 -8.29 55.55
CA TYR A 284 2.09 -7.75 54.81
C TYR A 284 2.91 -8.90 54.23
N LEU A 285 3.17 -8.86 52.94
CA LEU A 285 4.00 -9.83 52.24
C LEU A 285 5.41 -9.24 52.08
N SER A 286 6.37 -9.81 52.80
CA SER A 286 7.80 -9.58 52.61
C SER A 286 8.30 -10.48 51.49
N THR A 287 9.00 -9.94 50.48
CA THR A 287 9.46 -10.73 49.33
C THR A 287 10.92 -10.46 49.00
N VAL A 288 11.68 -11.51 48.67
CA VAL A 288 13.07 -11.42 48.18
C VAL A 288 13.13 -11.95 46.75
N LEU A 289 13.46 -11.05 45.82
CA LEU A 289 13.56 -11.32 44.37
C LEU A 289 15.03 -11.24 43.91
N ASP A 290 15.48 -12.20 43.12
CA ASP A 290 16.78 -12.13 42.44
C ASP A 290 16.73 -11.13 41.27
N ASP A 291 17.58 -10.10 41.31
CA ASP A 291 17.56 -8.99 40.36
C ASP A 291 17.84 -9.45 38.91
N PHE A 292 18.73 -10.43 38.75
CA PHE A 292 19.17 -10.94 37.45
C PHE A 292 18.10 -11.83 36.80
N SER A 293 17.72 -12.90 37.49
CA SER A 293 16.84 -13.96 36.97
C SER A 293 15.35 -13.72 37.18
N ARG A 294 14.98 -12.69 37.96
CA ARG A 294 13.58 -12.40 38.38
C ARG A 294 12.96 -13.46 39.27
N TYR A 295 13.74 -14.44 39.73
CA TYR A 295 13.27 -15.53 40.55
C TYR A 295 12.91 -15.04 41.96
N ILE A 296 11.75 -15.45 42.47
CA ILE A 296 11.38 -15.22 43.86
C ILE A 296 12.09 -16.27 44.70
N ILE A 297 13.07 -15.83 45.48
CA ILE A 297 13.92 -16.72 46.30
C ILE A 297 13.17 -17.13 47.56
N ALA A 298 12.56 -16.15 48.23
CA ALA A 298 11.75 -16.37 49.42
C ALA A 298 10.68 -15.29 49.54
N TRP A 299 9.63 -15.62 50.29
CA TRP A 299 8.59 -14.69 50.69
C TRP A 299 8.01 -15.13 52.03
N LYS A 300 7.42 -14.21 52.78
CA LYS A 300 6.77 -14.48 54.06
C LYS A 300 5.58 -13.55 54.26
N LEU A 301 4.44 -14.10 54.71
CA LEU A 301 3.32 -13.29 55.19
C LEU A 301 3.52 -12.95 56.67
N CYS A 302 3.46 -11.65 56.95
CA CYS A 302 3.70 -11.03 58.24
C CYS A 302 2.47 -10.24 58.69
N THR A 303 2.27 -10.14 60.00
CA THR A 303 1.21 -9.28 60.58
C THR A 303 1.67 -7.83 60.72
N ASN A 304 2.98 -7.57 60.63
CA ASN A 304 3.59 -6.26 60.76
C ASN A 304 4.60 -5.99 59.62
N MET A 305 5.19 -4.80 59.63
CA MET A 305 6.30 -4.39 58.76
C MET A 305 7.52 -4.00 59.59
N ARG A 306 8.01 -4.90 60.47
CA ARG A 306 9.19 -4.64 61.31
C ARG A 306 10.48 -5.07 60.62
N ALA A 307 11.62 -4.65 61.15
CA ALA A 307 12.92 -5.11 60.66
C ALA A 307 13.07 -6.64 60.81
N GLU A 308 12.57 -7.19 61.91
CA GLU A 308 12.52 -8.65 62.17
C GLU A 308 11.79 -9.43 61.06
N ASP A 309 10.68 -8.90 60.53
CA ASP A 309 9.95 -9.53 59.42
C ASP A 309 10.81 -9.60 58.14
N VAL A 310 11.67 -8.59 57.92
CA VAL A 310 12.61 -8.57 56.79
C VAL A 310 13.72 -9.59 57.02
N THR A 311 14.34 -9.60 58.21
CA THR A 311 15.45 -10.52 58.52
C THR A 311 15.02 -11.97 58.45
N ASP A 312 13.83 -12.30 58.96
CA ASP A 312 13.26 -13.65 58.85
C ASP A 312 13.11 -14.09 57.39
N THR A 313 12.68 -13.17 56.51
CA THR A 313 12.52 -13.47 55.08
C THR A 313 13.88 -13.60 54.39
N LEU A 314 14.89 -12.85 54.83
CA LEU A 314 16.27 -12.97 54.35
C LEU A 314 16.91 -14.28 54.80
N ASP A 315 16.65 -14.76 56.01
CA ASP A 315 17.13 -16.07 56.47
C ASP A 315 16.59 -17.20 55.58
N LEU A 316 15.29 -17.16 55.25
CA LEU A 316 14.68 -18.09 54.30
C LEU A 316 15.36 -17.99 52.92
N ALA A 317 15.66 -16.78 52.44
CA ALA A 317 16.32 -16.57 51.16
C ALA A 317 17.77 -17.09 51.14
N LEU A 318 18.53 -16.85 52.21
CA LEU A 318 19.91 -17.32 52.38
C LEU A 318 19.97 -18.85 52.40
N ALA A 319 19.07 -19.49 53.14
CA ALA A 319 18.95 -20.94 53.18
C ALA A 319 18.55 -21.51 51.80
N ALA A 320 17.53 -20.95 51.15
CA ALA A 320 17.03 -21.45 49.86
C ALA A 320 18.04 -21.28 48.71
N SER A 321 18.83 -20.21 48.73
CA SER A 321 19.85 -19.93 47.72
C SER A 321 21.18 -20.67 47.97
N GLY A 322 21.37 -21.25 49.15
CA GLY A 322 22.67 -21.76 49.62
C GLY A 322 23.71 -20.66 49.83
N CYS A 323 23.28 -19.40 49.90
CA CYS A 323 24.15 -18.25 50.13
C CYS A 323 24.52 -18.09 51.61
N ASP A 324 23.99 -18.90 52.53
CA ASP A 324 24.36 -18.97 53.94
C ASP A 324 25.76 -19.59 54.16
N SER A 325 26.19 -20.52 53.31
CA SER A 325 27.45 -21.25 53.42
C SER A 325 28.71 -20.36 53.39
N ALA A 326 29.71 -20.73 54.21
CA ALA A 326 31.01 -20.05 54.29
C ALA A 326 31.84 -20.12 52.99
N THR A 327 31.53 -21.05 52.09
CA THR A 327 32.24 -21.23 50.81
C THR A 327 31.75 -20.32 49.68
N VAL A 328 30.73 -19.49 49.93
CA VAL A 328 30.16 -18.59 48.93
C VAL A 328 31.09 -17.40 48.73
N LEU A 329 31.67 -17.28 47.53
CA LEU A 329 32.67 -16.26 47.19
C LEU A 329 32.14 -14.82 47.33
N HIS A 330 30.84 -14.62 47.11
CA HIS A 330 30.20 -13.31 47.21
C HIS A 330 28.78 -13.45 47.77
N LYS A 331 28.51 -12.78 48.88
CA LYS A 331 27.15 -12.62 49.42
C LYS A 331 26.36 -11.63 48.54
N PRO A 332 25.04 -11.82 48.39
CA PRO A 332 24.20 -10.94 47.57
C PRO A 332 24.16 -9.52 48.13
N LYS A 333 24.10 -8.53 47.24
CA LYS A 333 23.79 -7.15 47.64
C LYS A 333 22.29 -7.00 47.83
N LEU A 334 21.86 -6.43 48.95
CA LEU A 334 20.45 -6.15 49.18
C LEU A 334 20.10 -4.77 48.60
N LEU A 335 19.03 -4.70 47.82
CA LEU A 335 18.43 -3.47 47.32
C LEU A 335 17.02 -3.33 47.90
N SER A 336 16.78 -2.26 48.65
CA SER A 336 15.46 -1.96 49.23
C SER A 336 15.13 -0.47 49.13
N ASP A 337 13.86 -0.14 49.36
CA ASP A 337 13.39 1.23 49.49
C ASP A 337 13.87 1.87 50.81
N ASN A 338 13.40 3.09 51.06
CA ASN A 338 13.67 3.86 52.27
C ASN A 338 12.53 3.70 53.30
N GLY A 339 11.83 2.56 53.29
CA GLY A 339 10.80 2.25 54.27
C GLY A 339 11.37 2.14 55.69
N PRO A 340 10.56 2.39 56.74
CA PRO A 340 11.06 2.37 58.13
C PRO A 340 11.74 1.07 58.54
N SER A 341 11.22 -0.09 58.10
CA SER A 341 11.83 -1.41 58.33
C SER A 341 13.21 -1.54 57.71
N TYR A 342 13.46 -0.84 56.59
CA TYR A 342 14.72 -0.90 55.85
C TYR A 342 15.75 0.15 56.29
N ILE A 343 15.33 1.15 57.05
CA ILE A 343 16.22 2.16 57.67
C ILE A 343 16.62 1.76 59.10
N ALA A 344 15.88 0.83 59.72
CA ALA A 344 16.11 0.38 61.09
C ALA A 344 17.56 -0.09 61.33
N GLY A 345 18.12 0.28 62.48
CA GLY A 345 19.47 -0.14 62.89
C GLY A 345 19.61 -1.66 63.00
N GLU A 346 18.56 -2.33 63.47
CA GLU A 346 18.50 -3.80 63.56
C GLU A 346 18.77 -4.48 62.21
N LEU A 347 18.22 -3.96 61.12
CA LEU A 347 18.48 -4.51 59.79
C LEU A 347 19.93 -4.25 59.35
N ALA A 348 20.48 -3.06 59.67
CA ALA A 348 21.87 -2.75 59.34
C ALA A 348 22.85 -3.67 60.08
N GLU A 349 22.60 -3.95 61.35
CA GLU A 349 23.37 -4.90 62.17
C GLU A 349 23.27 -6.33 61.60
N TYR A 350 22.07 -6.78 61.23
CA TYR A 350 21.86 -8.09 60.61
C TYR A 350 22.61 -8.23 59.27
N ILE A 351 22.59 -7.20 58.42
CA ILE A 351 23.26 -7.21 57.12
C ILE A 351 24.79 -7.30 57.31
N ASP A 352 25.35 -6.55 58.25
CA ASP A 352 26.78 -6.58 58.57
C ASP A 352 27.20 -7.95 59.13
N ALA A 353 26.40 -8.51 60.05
CA ALA A 353 26.62 -9.85 60.60
C ALA A 353 26.64 -10.94 59.51
N ASN A 354 25.79 -10.82 58.49
CA ASN A 354 25.74 -11.73 57.35
C ASN A 354 26.74 -11.41 56.24
N LYS A 355 27.58 -10.37 56.42
CA LYS A 355 28.57 -9.88 55.44
C LYS A 355 27.95 -9.53 54.08
N MET A 356 26.70 -9.08 54.11
CA MET A 356 25.98 -8.57 52.95
C MET A 356 26.23 -7.06 52.82
N THR A 357 25.94 -6.50 51.64
CA THR A 357 25.97 -5.04 51.46
C THR A 357 24.58 -4.52 51.15
N HIS A 358 24.18 -3.43 51.78
CA HIS A 358 22.89 -2.79 51.54
C HIS A 358 23.05 -1.58 50.63
N VAL A 359 22.27 -1.55 49.55
CA VAL A 359 22.10 -0.39 48.68
C VAL A 359 20.66 0.07 48.84
N ARG A 360 20.48 1.34 49.18
CA ARG A 360 19.15 1.97 49.21
C ARG A 360 18.92 2.73 47.91
N GLY A 361 17.68 2.77 47.45
CA GLY A 361 17.29 3.61 46.31
C GLY A 361 17.68 5.07 46.56
N ALA A 362 18.55 5.64 45.72
CA ALA A 362 18.91 7.04 45.82
C ALA A 362 17.69 7.94 45.51
N PRO A 363 17.52 9.08 46.20
CA PRO A 363 16.49 10.06 45.84
C PRO A 363 16.61 10.43 44.35
N MET A 364 15.51 10.39 43.61
CA MET A 364 15.42 10.61 42.14
C MET A 364 15.91 9.48 41.20
N HIS A 365 16.16 8.27 41.70
CA HIS A 365 16.35 7.08 40.85
C HIS A 365 15.25 6.02 41.04
N PRO A 366 13.97 6.33 40.73
CA PRO A 366 12.83 5.41 40.91
C PRO A 366 12.92 4.12 40.09
N GLN A 367 13.92 4.00 39.21
CA GLN A 367 14.09 2.88 38.32
C GLN A 367 14.77 1.68 38.98
N THR A 368 15.45 1.80 40.13
CA THR A 368 16.22 0.68 40.72
C THR A 368 15.34 -0.46 41.27
N GLN A 369 14.14 -0.17 41.78
CA GLN A 369 13.23 -1.15 42.41
C GLN A 369 12.06 -1.61 41.54
N GLY A 370 11.97 -1.10 40.30
CA GLY A 370 10.83 -1.39 39.43
C GLY A 370 10.63 -2.87 39.05
N LYS A 371 11.55 -3.77 39.44
CA LYS A 371 11.42 -5.22 39.20
C LYS A 371 10.49 -5.86 40.21
N ILE A 372 10.75 -5.65 41.51
CA ILE A 372 9.91 -6.21 42.58
C ILE A 372 8.54 -5.52 42.64
N GLU A 373 8.48 -4.21 42.41
CA GLU A 373 7.21 -3.49 42.32
C GLU A 373 6.33 -4.03 41.17
N ARG A 374 6.91 -4.29 40.00
CA ARG A 374 6.20 -4.88 38.86
C ARG A 374 5.74 -6.30 39.17
N TRP A 375 6.53 -7.06 39.93
CA TRP A 375 6.14 -8.37 40.40
C TRP A 375 4.95 -8.28 41.37
N HIS A 376 5.00 -7.41 42.38
CA HIS A 376 3.90 -7.14 43.31
C HIS A 376 2.61 -6.75 42.57
N GLN A 377 2.71 -5.92 41.53
CA GLN A 377 1.55 -5.56 40.71
C GLN A 377 0.99 -6.78 39.95
N THR A 378 1.86 -7.62 39.39
CA THR A 378 1.44 -8.85 38.69
C THR A 378 0.75 -9.83 39.65
N LEU A 379 1.28 -9.98 40.86
CA LEU A 379 0.68 -10.77 41.94
C LEU A 379 -0.70 -10.23 42.31
N LYS A 380 -0.80 -8.92 42.60
CA LYS A 380 -2.07 -8.28 42.99
C LYS A 380 -3.15 -8.40 41.92
N ASN A 381 -2.79 -8.28 40.64
CA ASN A 381 -3.73 -8.44 39.53
C ASN A 381 -4.35 -9.85 39.46
N ARG A 382 -3.75 -10.85 40.10
CA ARG A 382 -4.28 -12.22 40.18
C ARG A 382 -4.97 -12.48 41.50
N ILE A 383 -4.32 -12.14 42.62
CA ILE A 383 -4.80 -12.41 43.98
C ILE A 383 -6.05 -11.57 44.29
N LEU A 384 -6.09 -10.28 43.92
CA LEU A 384 -7.22 -9.40 44.23
C LEU A 384 -8.47 -9.65 43.36
N LEU A 385 -8.46 -10.67 42.51
CA LEU A 385 -9.66 -11.12 41.78
C LEU A 385 -10.61 -11.91 42.70
N GLU A 386 -10.12 -12.39 43.83
CA GLU A 386 -10.87 -13.20 44.80
C GLU A 386 -10.92 -12.51 46.16
N ASN A 387 -11.91 -12.90 46.97
CA ASN A 387 -12.04 -12.43 48.36
C ASN A 387 -11.51 -13.50 49.31
N TYR A 388 -10.68 -13.10 50.27
CA TYR A 388 -10.11 -13.98 51.27
C TYR A 388 -10.75 -13.76 52.64
N PHE A 389 -11.04 -14.86 53.33
CA PHE A 389 -11.65 -14.88 54.66
C PHE A 389 -10.74 -15.52 55.73
N LEU A 390 -9.69 -16.23 55.31
CA LEU A 390 -8.70 -16.87 56.18
C LEU A 390 -7.28 -16.56 55.68
N PRO A 391 -6.32 -16.29 56.59
CA PRO A 391 -4.91 -16.11 56.24
C PRO A 391 -4.29 -17.27 55.46
N GLY A 392 -4.60 -18.52 55.85
CA GLY A 392 -4.05 -19.71 55.19
C GLY A 392 -4.48 -19.85 53.73
N ASP A 393 -5.69 -19.41 53.37
CA ASP A 393 -6.16 -19.44 51.98
C ASP A 393 -5.36 -18.44 51.12
N LEU A 394 -5.08 -17.25 51.66
CA LEU A 394 -4.24 -16.26 50.99
C LEU A 394 -2.81 -16.79 50.81
N GLU A 395 -2.25 -17.41 51.84
CA GLU A 395 -0.92 -18.02 51.81
C GLU A 395 -0.81 -19.08 50.71
N ALA A 396 -1.77 -20.01 50.64
CA ALA A 396 -1.80 -21.06 49.61
C ALA A 396 -1.94 -20.50 48.18
N GLN A 397 -2.71 -19.42 47.99
CA GLN A 397 -2.83 -18.78 46.67
C GLN A 397 -1.55 -18.04 46.28
N ILE A 398 -0.86 -17.40 47.22
CA ILE A 398 0.44 -16.77 46.97
C ILE A 398 1.48 -17.85 46.62
N GLU A 399 1.50 -18.97 47.34
CA GLU A 399 2.39 -20.11 47.05
C GLU A 399 2.17 -20.64 45.63
N ALA A 400 0.92 -20.93 45.27
CA ALA A 400 0.57 -21.40 43.93
C ALA A 400 0.95 -20.39 42.84
N PHE A 401 0.79 -19.09 43.11
CA PHE A 401 1.22 -18.04 42.19
C PHE A 401 2.73 -17.99 42.04
N VAL A 402 3.49 -18.05 43.14
CA VAL A 402 4.97 -18.00 43.13
C VAL A 402 5.51 -19.20 42.37
N GLU A 403 4.99 -20.40 42.61
CA GLU A 403 5.35 -21.63 41.89
C GLU A 403 5.12 -21.47 40.38
N HIS A 404 3.94 -21.01 39.98
CA HIS A 404 3.64 -20.74 38.58
C HIS A 404 4.57 -19.67 37.97
N TYR A 405 4.78 -18.57 38.70
CA TYR A 405 5.61 -17.46 38.24
C TYR A 405 7.07 -17.90 38.04
N ASN A 406 7.64 -18.64 38.99
CA ASN A 406 9.03 -19.08 38.94
C ASN A 406 9.26 -20.18 37.89
N HIS A 407 8.36 -21.15 37.78
CA HIS A 407 8.60 -22.38 37.03
C HIS A 407 7.83 -22.53 35.71
N ARG A 408 6.79 -21.72 35.47
CA ARG A 408 5.91 -21.88 34.30
C ARG A 408 5.76 -20.63 33.45
N ARG A 409 5.89 -19.43 34.04
CA ARG A 409 5.72 -18.16 33.33
C ARG A 409 6.96 -17.80 32.51
N TYR A 410 6.79 -17.54 31.21
CA TYR A 410 7.90 -17.07 30.37
C TYR A 410 8.09 -15.56 30.49
N HIS A 411 9.32 -15.14 30.81
CA HIS A 411 9.65 -13.73 30.98
C HIS A 411 10.29 -13.15 29.71
N GLU A 412 9.67 -12.13 29.11
CA GLU A 412 10.20 -11.50 27.88
C GLU A 412 11.59 -10.89 28.10
N SER A 413 11.82 -10.28 29.27
CA SER A 413 13.13 -9.72 29.65
C SER A 413 14.23 -10.76 29.86
N LEU A 414 13.88 -12.05 29.86
CA LEU A 414 14.79 -13.19 30.01
C LEU A 414 14.77 -14.05 28.73
N ASP A 415 14.52 -13.43 27.56
CA ASP A 415 14.43 -14.14 26.27
C ASP A 415 13.42 -15.30 26.26
N ASN A 416 12.33 -15.12 27.01
CA ASN A 416 11.25 -16.10 27.17
C ASN A 416 11.70 -17.44 27.79
N VAL A 417 12.67 -17.41 28.71
CA VAL A 417 12.85 -18.52 29.66
C VAL A 417 12.08 -18.21 30.95
N THR A 418 11.90 -19.23 31.80
CA THR A 418 11.30 -19.03 33.12
C THR A 418 12.32 -18.41 34.08
N PRO A 419 11.89 -17.71 35.15
CA PRO A 419 12.80 -17.24 36.18
C PRO A 419 13.68 -18.36 36.76
N ALA A 420 13.13 -19.56 36.97
CA ALA A 420 13.88 -20.73 37.44
C ALA A 420 14.94 -21.17 36.42
N ASP A 421 14.64 -21.15 35.12
CA ASP A 421 15.64 -21.48 34.09
C ASP A 421 16.81 -20.50 34.08
N ALA A 422 16.54 -19.21 34.31
CA ALA A 422 17.58 -18.19 34.42
C ALA A 422 18.40 -18.36 35.72
N TYR A 423 17.73 -18.57 36.85
CA TYR A 423 18.35 -18.71 38.16
C TYR A 423 19.28 -19.93 38.23
N PHE A 424 18.82 -21.08 37.76
CA PHE A 424 19.59 -22.33 37.77
C PHE A 424 20.52 -22.50 36.54
N GLY A 425 20.73 -21.44 35.76
CA GLY A 425 21.70 -21.44 34.64
C GLY A 425 21.32 -22.30 33.43
N ARG A 426 20.04 -22.66 33.28
CA ARG A 426 19.52 -23.48 32.15
C ARG A 426 19.23 -22.64 30.90
N ALA A 427 19.10 -21.32 31.04
CA ALA A 427 18.71 -20.43 29.94
C ALA A 427 19.57 -20.57 28.66
N PRO A 428 20.92 -20.59 28.71
CA PRO A 428 21.73 -20.70 27.48
C PRO A 428 21.48 -22.02 26.73
N ALA A 429 21.27 -23.12 27.45
CA ALA A 429 20.99 -24.42 26.86
C ALA A 429 19.63 -24.44 26.15
N ILE A 430 18.60 -23.87 26.79
CA ILE A 430 17.24 -23.74 26.23
C ILE A 430 17.27 -22.90 24.96
N MET A 431 17.94 -21.73 24.98
CA MET A 431 18.06 -20.85 23.82
C MET A 431 18.76 -21.55 22.65
N LYS A 432 19.87 -22.26 22.93
CA LYS A 432 20.59 -23.05 21.91
C LYS A 432 19.71 -24.15 21.32
N GLN A 433 18.91 -24.81 22.14
CA GLN A 433 17.97 -25.84 21.69
C GLN A 433 16.87 -25.26 20.80
N ARG A 434 16.27 -24.13 21.17
CA ARG A 434 15.26 -23.42 20.36
C ARG A 434 15.82 -22.99 19.01
N GLU A 435 17.03 -22.47 18.97
CA GLU A 435 17.69 -22.11 17.70
C GLU A 435 17.92 -23.34 16.80
N ARG A 436 18.33 -24.47 17.39
CA ARG A 436 18.45 -25.74 16.64
C ARG A 436 17.11 -26.19 16.06
N ILE A 437 16.03 -26.15 16.85
CA ILE A 437 14.67 -26.49 16.42
C ILE A 437 14.23 -25.59 15.27
N LYS A 438 14.48 -24.28 15.37
CA LYS A 438 14.18 -23.31 14.32
C LYS A 438 14.89 -23.62 13.02
N GLN A 439 16.20 -23.91 13.06
CA GLN A 439 16.96 -24.27 11.88
C GLN A 439 16.45 -25.57 11.25
N GLN A 440 16.14 -26.59 12.05
CA GLN A 440 15.57 -27.85 11.57
C GLN A 440 14.20 -27.64 10.93
N THR A 441 13.31 -26.88 11.57
CA THR A 441 11.98 -26.55 11.06
C THR A 441 12.04 -25.83 9.71
N ILE A 442 12.94 -24.84 9.58
CA ILE A 442 13.13 -24.11 8.31
C ILE A 442 13.65 -25.03 7.20
N LYS A 443 14.61 -25.91 7.52
CA LYS A 443 15.12 -26.91 6.55
C LYS A 443 14.02 -27.88 6.12
N TYR A 444 13.22 -28.38 7.07
CA TYR A 444 12.09 -29.27 6.80
C TYR A 444 11.06 -28.62 5.88
N ARG A 445 10.63 -27.37 6.16
CA ARG A 445 9.70 -26.64 5.29
C ARG A 445 10.23 -26.45 3.87
N ARG A 446 11.52 -26.14 3.72
CA ARG A 446 12.16 -26.02 2.39
C ARG A 446 12.14 -27.34 1.63
N LEU A 447 12.41 -28.46 2.31
CA LEU A 447 12.37 -29.79 1.71
C LEU A 447 10.95 -30.13 1.25
N GLN A 448 9.95 -29.96 2.12
CA GLN A 448 8.54 -30.18 1.79
C GLN A 448 8.09 -29.34 0.60
N HIS A 449 8.46 -28.06 0.55
CA HIS A 449 8.15 -27.19 -0.58
C HIS A 449 8.77 -27.69 -1.90
N ARG A 450 10.00 -28.20 -1.87
CA ARG A 450 10.66 -28.77 -3.07
C ARG A 450 10.01 -30.07 -3.50
N MET A 451 9.72 -30.98 -2.56
CA MET A 451 9.08 -32.27 -2.86
C MET A 451 7.71 -32.10 -3.49
N LEU A 452 6.96 -31.08 -3.09
CA LEU A 452 5.64 -30.81 -3.63
C LEU A 452 5.66 -29.92 -4.90
N ALA A 453 6.84 -29.49 -5.35
CA ALA A 453 7.05 -28.72 -6.58
C ALA A 453 7.73 -29.55 -7.69
N ALA A 454 8.40 -30.64 -7.31
CA ALA A 454 8.76 -31.76 -8.19
C ALA A 454 7.52 -32.63 -8.42
#